data_AF-B9XJD3-F1
#
_entry.id   AF-B9XJD3-F1
#
_cell.length_a   1.000
_cell.length_b   1.000
_cell.length_c   1.000
_cell.angle_alpha   90.00
_cell.angle_beta   90.00
_cell.angle_gamma   90.00
#
_symmetry.space_group_name_H-M   'P 1'
#
loop_
_entity.id
_entity.type
_entity.pdbx_description
1 polymer ?
#
loop_
_entity_poly.entity_id
_entity_poly.type
_entity_poly.pdbx_seq_one_letter_code
_entity_poly.pdbx_strand_id
1 'polypeptide(L)'
;MAGQKLFAIYETNGPATSVSSMFRRDRKHNARATQMAFNSSKQLPDGTARMNLRLEPGASYRVQASTDLVQRLDLTNFVSSSLSIQFTDTSATNYSQRFYRLASP
;
A
#
# COMPACT_ATOMS: atom_id res chain seq x y z
N MET A 1 16.02 7.49 23.13
CA MET A 1 15.21 8.41 22.31
C MET A 1 15.78 8.38 20.90
N ALA A 2 15.11 7.74 19.93
CA ALA A 2 15.59 7.65 18.55
C ALA A 2 14.39 7.76 17.60
N GLY A 3 14.60 8.52 16.53
CA GLY A 3 13.59 9.25 15.75
C GLY A 3 12.52 8.41 15.06
N GLN A 4 11.33 9.00 14.98
CA GLN A 4 10.22 8.52 14.15
C GLN A 4 10.67 8.38 12.70
N LYS A 5 10.66 7.15 12.17
CA LYS A 5 11.00 6.87 10.78
C LYS A 5 9.76 7.09 9.91
N LEU A 6 9.86 8.03 8.98
CA LEU A 6 8.81 8.36 8.02
C LEU A 6 8.65 7.19 7.03
N PHE A 7 7.45 6.61 6.96
CA PHE A 7 7.13 5.59 5.97
C PHE A 7 6.62 6.28 4.70
N ALA A 8 7.45 6.29 3.64
CA ALA A 8 7.01 6.72 2.33
C ALA A 8 6.15 5.60 1.71
N ILE A 9 4.85 5.86 1.58
CA ILE A 9 3.96 5.03 0.77
C ILE A 9 4.25 5.40 -0.69
N TYR A 10 4.98 4.53 -1.41
CA TYR A 10 5.09 4.65 -2.86
C TYR A 10 3.89 3.92 -3.46
N GLU A 11 2.87 4.69 -3.87
CA GLU A 11 1.83 4.17 -4.73
C GLU A 11 2.50 3.78 -6.06
N THR A 12 2.68 2.49 -6.29
CA THR A 12 2.95 2.05 -7.66
C THR A 12 1.65 2.28 -8.42
N ASN A 13 1.66 3.25 -9.31
CA ASN A 13 0.65 3.47 -10.33
C ASN A 13 -0.08 2.17 -10.66
N GLY A 14 -1.40 2.14 -10.44
CA GLY A 14 -2.28 1.32 -11.29
C GLY A 14 -1.97 1.62 -12.75
N PRO A 15 -2.25 0.69 -13.67
CA PRO A 15 -1.62 0.59 -14.99
C PRO A 15 -1.36 1.96 -15.63
N ALA A 16 -0.08 2.24 -15.86
CA ALA A 16 0.39 3.49 -16.41
C ALA A 16 -0.31 3.82 -17.71
N THR A 17 -0.90 5.00 -17.80
CA THR A 17 -0.65 5.84 -18.97
C THR A 17 0.00 7.12 -18.47
N SER A 18 1.32 7.16 -18.63
CA SER A 18 2.15 8.34 -18.41
C SER A 18 1.70 9.45 -19.37
N VAL A 19 1.42 10.65 -18.84
CA VAL A 19 1.79 11.94 -19.44
C VAL A 19 1.50 13.06 -18.44
N SER A 20 2.50 13.45 -17.65
CA SER A 20 2.47 14.74 -16.95
C SER A 20 2.91 15.85 -17.89
N SER A 21 1.96 16.58 -18.45
CA SER A 21 1.89 18.05 -18.41
C SER A 21 0.73 18.56 -19.28
N MET A 22 0.15 19.69 -18.87
CA MET A 22 -0.88 20.49 -19.51
C MET A 22 -2.34 20.21 -19.11
N PHE A 23 -2.79 21.05 -18.16
CA PHE A 23 -4.15 21.56 -18.00
C PHE A 23 -5.12 21.22 -19.16
N ARG A 24 -6.05 20.29 -18.90
CA ARG A 24 -7.40 20.39 -19.45
C ARG A 24 -8.42 20.06 -18.37
N ARG A 25 -9.20 21.07 -17.99
CA ARG A 25 -10.46 20.92 -17.28
C ARG A 25 -11.43 20.18 -18.22
N ASP A 26 -11.34 18.86 -18.27
CA ASP A 26 -12.36 18.05 -18.92
C ASP A 26 -13.29 17.45 -17.86
N ARG A 27 -14.53 17.94 -17.93
CA ARG A 27 -15.66 17.63 -17.07
C ARG A 27 -16.17 16.22 -17.41
N LYS A 28 -15.36 15.18 -17.13
CA LYS A 28 -15.74 13.76 -17.12
C LYS A 28 -14.94 12.97 -16.07
N HIS A 29 -14.93 13.44 -14.82
CA HIS A 29 -14.61 12.60 -13.66
C HIS A 29 -15.75 11.58 -13.43
N ASN A 30 -16.00 10.73 -14.42
CA ASN A 30 -16.91 9.58 -14.34
C ASN A 30 -16.13 8.33 -14.74
N ALA A 31 -15.13 8.00 -13.93
CA ALA A 31 -14.77 6.62 -13.68
C ALA A 31 -14.53 6.55 -12.17
N ARG A 32 -15.35 5.76 -11.47
CA ARG A 32 -15.20 5.45 -10.05
C ARG A 32 -13.84 4.78 -9.85
N ALA A 33 -12.79 5.57 -9.67
CA ALA A 33 -11.53 5.07 -9.16
C ALA A 33 -11.77 4.72 -7.69
N THR A 34 -12.09 3.45 -7.41
CA THR A 34 -11.92 2.88 -6.08
C THR A 34 -10.41 2.91 -5.84
N GLN A 35 -9.89 4.03 -5.35
CA GLN A 35 -8.46 4.17 -5.12
C GLN A 35 -8.07 3.14 -4.04
N MET A 36 -7.45 2.06 -4.48
CA MET A 36 -6.81 1.07 -3.62
C MET A 36 -5.72 1.82 -2.86
N ALA A 37 -5.88 1.92 -1.55
CA ALA A 37 -5.06 2.84 -0.77
C ALA A 37 -4.67 2.26 0.57
N PHE A 38 -3.42 2.53 0.97
CA PHE A 38 -3.04 2.53 2.36
C PHE A 38 -3.71 3.73 3.01
N ASN A 39 -4.85 3.50 3.68
CA ASN A 39 -5.59 4.57 4.35
C ASN A 39 -4.80 5.12 5.56
N SER A 40 -4.03 4.25 6.21
CA SER A 40 -3.07 4.64 7.25
C SER A 40 -2.01 3.56 7.42
N SER A 41 -0.81 3.98 7.82
CA SER A 41 0.23 3.10 8.33
C SER A 41 0.75 3.64 9.66
N LYS A 42 1.05 2.75 10.60
CA LYS A 42 1.64 3.10 11.89
C LYS A 42 2.52 1.96 12.39
N GLN A 43 3.67 2.32 12.95
CA GLN A 43 4.45 1.40 13.77
C GLN A 43 3.89 1.39 15.19
N LEU A 44 3.63 0.20 15.73
CA LEU A 44 3.17 0.00 17.09
C LEU A 44 4.34 0.02 18.07
N PRO A 45 4.10 0.22 19.39
CA PRO A 45 5.17 0.26 20.39
C PRO A 45 6.03 -1.01 20.48
N ASP A 46 5.48 -2.15 20.06
CA ASP A 46 6.19 -3.43 19.95
C ASP A 46 7.07 -3.53 18.69
N GLY A 47 7.11 -2.46 17.88
CA GLY A 47 7.88 -2.35 16.65
C GLY A 47 7.20 -2.98 15.43
N THR A 48 6.04 -3.61 15.58
CA THR A 48 5.27 -4.17 14.46
C THR A 48 4.67 -3.07 13.59
N ALA A 49 4.48 -3.35 12.29
CA ALA A 49 3.87 -2.40 11.37
C ALA A 49 2.40 -2.75 11.15
N ARG A 50 1.51 -1.80 11.39
CA ARG A 50 0.07 -1.97 11.18
C ARG A 50 -0.45 -1.02 10.12
N MET A 51 -1.26 -1.55 9.20
CA MET A 51 -1.77 -0.83 8.04
C MET A 51 -3.26 -1.10 7.87
N ASN A 52 -4.03 -0.07 7.53
CA ASN A 52 -5.42 -0.22 7.09
C ASN A 52 -5.49 -0.08 5.58
N LEU A 53 -5.97 -1.13 4.92
CA LEU A 53 -6.04 -1.26 3.47
C LEU A 53 -7.48 -1.03 3.02
N ARG A 54 -7.68 -0.18 2.01
CA ARG A 54 -8.95 -0.08 1.28
C ARG A 54 -8.89 -0.95 0.04
N LEU A 55 -9.81 -1.91 -0.03
CA LEU A 55 -9.80 -3.01 -0.99
C LEU A 55 -11.18 -3.16 -1.64
N GLU A 56 -11.24 -3.88 -2.74
CA GLU A 56 -12.50 -4.30 -3.36
C GLU A 56 -12.85 -5.72 -2.90
N PRO A 57 -14.01 -5.94 -2.25
CA PRO A 57 -14.48 -7.29 -1.92
C PRO A 57 -14.56 -8.18 -3.16
N GLY A 58 -14.09 -9.42 -3.05
CA GLY A 58 -14.04 -10.39 -4.13
C GLY A 58 -12.78 -10.31 -5.01
N ALA A 59 -11.97 -9.24 -4.91
CA ALA A 59 -10.71 -9.14 -5.64
C ALA A 59 -9.55 -9.79 -4.87
N SER A 60 -8.58 -10.33 -5.62
CA SER A 60 -7.36 -10.94 -5.06
C SER A 60 -6.26 -9.90 -4.88
N TYR A 61 -5.56 -9.97 -3.75
CA TYR A 61 -4.50 -9.03 -3.40
C TYR A 61 -3.29 -9.73 -2.80
N ARG A 62 -2.13 -9.10 -2.97
CA ARG A 62 -0.89 -9.43 -2.28
C ARG A 62 -0.35 -8.22 -1.54
N VAL A 63 0.06 -8.41 -0.29
CA VAL A 63 0.86 -7.41 0.42
C VAL A 63 2.31 -7.79 0.26
N GLN A 64 3.09 -6.87 -0.29
CA GLN A 64 4.51 -7.02 -0.53
C GLN A 64 5.31 -6.11 0.38
N ALA A 65 6.48 -6.56 0.79
CA ALA A 65 7.45 -5.75 1.49
C ALA A 65 8.83 -5.79 0.85
N SER A 66 9.60 -4.73 1.05
CA SER A 66 10.96 -4.57 0.54
C SER A 66 11.81 -3.77 1.52
N THR A 67 13.12 -4.00 1.52
CA THR A 67 14.10 -3.20 2.29
C THR A 67 14.82 -2.18 1.40
N ASP A 68 14.83 -2.40 0.08
CA ASP A 68 15.63 -1.67 -0.91
C ASP A 68 14.82 -1.08 -2.08
N LEU A 69 13.48 -1.25 -2.06
CA LEU A 69 12.52 -0.92 -3.13
C LEU A 69 12.65 -1.75 -4.42
N VAL A 70 13.68 -2.57 -4.56
CA VAL A 70 13.99 -3.39 -5.74
C VAL A 70 13.43 -4.80 -5.55
N GLN A 71 13.83 -5.48 -4.47
CA GLN A 71 13.37 -6.82 -4.16
C GLN A 71 12.06 -6.78 -3.38
N ARG A 72 11.02 -7.40 -3.91
CA ARG A 72 9.68 -7.45 -3.30
C ARG A 72 9.39 -8.87 -2.83
N LEU A 73 9.15 -9.02 -1.53
CA LEU A 73 8.74 -10.26 -0.90
C LEU A 73 7.23 -10.24 -0.68
N ASP A 74 6.52 -11.27 -1.16
CA ASP A 74 5.11 -11.49 -0.83
C ASP A 74 4.99 -11.86 0.66
N LEU A 75 4.34 -11.01 1.46
CA LEU A 75 4.03 -11.26 2.87
C LEU A 75 2.76 -12.10 3.03
N THR A 76 1.76 -11.83 2.19
CA THR A 76 0.50 -12.58 2.17
C THR A 76 -0.21 -12.42 0.82
N ASN A 77 -1.09 -13.36 0.52
CA ASN A 77 -2.02 -13.33 -0.60
C ASN A 77 -3.41 -13.73 -0.10
N PHE A 78 -4.44 -12.96 -0.45
CA PHE A 78 -5.81 -13.22 -0.02
C PHE A 78 -6.82 -12.63 -1.01
N VAL A 79 -8.04 -13.16 -0.98
CA VAL A 79 -9.22 -12.54 -1.60
C VAL A 79 -9.87 -11.63 -0.55
N SER A 80 -10.08 -10.36 -0.87
CA SER A 80 -10.70 -9.45 0.10
C SER A 80 -12.16 -9.82 0.33
N SER A 81 -12.59 -9.92 1.59
CA SER A 81 -14.00 -10.11 1.95
C SER A 81 -14.72 -8.80 2.29
N SER A 82 -13.96 -7.71 2.47
CA SER A 82 -14.48 -6.41 2.93
C SER A 82 -13.79 -5.25 2.21
N LEU A 83 -14.39 -4.06 2.35
CA LEU A 83 -13.83 -2.83 1.78
C LEU A 83 -12.63 -2.31 2.57
N SER A 84 -12.43 -2.80 3.79
CA SER A 84 -11.37 -2.36 4.70
C SER A 84 -10.82 -3.54 5.49
N ILE A 85 -9.52 -3.80 5.31
CA ILE A 85 -8.79 -4.85 6.03
C ILE A 85 -7.64 -4.23 6.81
N GLN A 86 -7.48 -4.67 8.06
CA GLN A 86 -6.30 -4.36 8.84
C GLN A 86 -5.26 -5.46 8.64
N PHE A 87 -4.05 -5.06 8.25
CA PHE A 87 -2.92 -5.95 8.10
C PHE A 87 -1.82 -5.56 9.10
N THR A 88 -1.21 -6.57 9.72
CA THR A 88 -0.10 -6.40 10.66
C THR A 88 1.09 -7.25 10.22
N ASP A 89 2.23 -6.61 10.01
CA ASP A 89 3.51 -7.26 9.78
C ASP A 89 4.28 -7.33 11.10
N THR A 90 4.26 -8.50 11.72
CA THR A 90 4.99 -8.78 12.97
C THR A 90 6.49 -8.91 12.77
N SER A 91 6.93 -9.22 11.55
CA SER A 91 8.35 -9.35 11.21
C SER A 91 9.05 -8.00 10.99
N ALA A 92 8.28 -6.90 10.94
CA ALA A 92 8.81 -5.54 10.77
C ALA A 92 9.88 -5.15 11.82
N THR A 93 9.80 -5.74 13.01
CA THR A 93 10.75 -5.55 14.11
C THR A 93 12.18 -5.95 13.76
N ASN A 94 12.35 -6.87 12.81
CA ASN A 94 13.65 -7.40 12.39
C ASN A 94 14.33 -6.54 11.33
N TYR A 95 13.70 -5.45 10.89
CA TYR A 95 14.20 -4.62 9.81
C TYR A 95 14.28 -3.16 10.26
N SER A 96 15.43 -2.53 10.04
CA SER A 96 15.60 -1.10 10.28
C SER A 96 14.71 -0.25 9.34
N GLN A 97 14.29 -0.81 8.20
CA GLN A 97 13.41 -0.19 7.21
C GLN A 97 12.60 -1.24 6.48
N ARG A 98 11.31 -0.98 6.25
CA ARG A 98 10.50 -1.69 5.26
C ARG A 98 9.64 -0.73 4.47
N PHE A 99 9.46 -1.05 3.21
CA PHE A 99 8.54 -0.41 2.28
C PHE A 99 7.46 -1.40 1.90
N TYR A 100 6.21 -0.97 1.93
CA TYR A 100 5.06 -1.82 1.68
C TYR A 100 4.40 -1.46 0.35
N ARG A 101 3.86 -2.47 -0.34
CA ARG A 101 3.07 -2.31 -1.56
C ARG A 101 1.89 -3.27 -1.50
N LEU A 102 0.76 -2.80 -1.99
CA LEU A 102 -0.38 -3.65 -2.31
C LEU A 102 -0.37 -3.92 -3.81
N ALA A 103 -0.50 -5.19 -4.20
CA ALA A 103 -0.56 -5.60 -5.60
C ALA A 103 -1.84 -6.40 -5.86
N SER A 104 -2.52 -6.13 -6.96
CA SER A 104 -3.51 -7.03 -7.56
C SER A 104 -2.85 -7.75 -8.75
N PRO A 105 -3.29 -8.98 -9.10
CA PRO A 105 -2.91 -9.62 -10.36
C PRO A 105 -3.24 -8.76 -11.59
#